data_AF-A0AAE0A5I3-F1
#
_entry.id   AF-A0AAE0A5I3-F1
#
_cell.length_a   1.000
_cell.length_b   1.000
_cell.length_c   1.000
_cell.angle_alpha   90.00
_cell.angle_beta   90.00
_cell.angle_gamma   90.00
#
_symmetry.space_group_name_H-M   'P 1'
#
loop_
_entity.id
_entity.type
_entity.pdbx_description
1 polymer ?
#
loop_
_entity_poly.entity_id
_entity_poly.type
_entity_poly.pdbx_seq_one_letter_code
_entity_poly.pdbx_strand_id
1 'polypeptide(L)'
;MNNNNHSDSSDSKSDWEAEELELEALELVMTLRRVKFYQYIDKMPSYIDRLTGYTFVQELINGHPDRMYNMFRMDTPVFLNLCQIIEQSQLLKNDRYVTVIETVVICLYILFHGAVMRIVDERFQRSKDTVYRQFKCVLKGLCELAPHIILEQTRGQQPPPQEIKDKPKFYPYFKEHTFLHGHRHINKIHIEIEKSK
;
A
#
# COMPACT_ATOMS: atom_id res chain seq x y z
N MET A 1 44.99 60.66 -55.78
CA MET A 1 43.62 60.26 -55.38
C MET A 1 43.28 58.94 -56.05
N ASN A 2 43.05 57.86 -55.30
CA ASN A 2 41.81 57.07 -55.36
C ASN A 2 41.88 55.95 -54.29
N ASN A 3 41.37 56.25 -53.09
CA ASN A 3 41.07 55.21 -52.09
C ASN A 3 39.66 54.70 -52.40
N ASN A 4 39.55 53.50 -52.97
CA ASN A 4 38.29 52.79 -52.99
C ASN A 4 38.15 52.00 -51.69
N ASN A 5 37.31 52.54 -50.81
CA ASN A 5 36.65 51.78 -49.76
C ASN A 5 35.85 50.65 -50.42
N HIS A 6 36.13 49.40 -50.06
CA HIS A 6 35.16 48.33 -50.23
C HIS A 6 34.87 47.73 -48.86
N SER A 7 33.61 47.89 -48.51
CA SER A 7 33.08 48.03 -47.16
C SER A 7 32.87 46.69 -46.48
N ASP A 8 33.08 46.74 -45.16
CA ASP A 8 32.40 45.98 -44.12
C ASP A 8 31.03 45.44 -44.54
N SER A 9 30.94 44.12 -44.69
CA SER A 9 29.65 43.40 -44.79
C SER A 9 29.72 42.02 -44.10
N SER A 10 30.88 41.66 -43.57
CA SER A 10 31.11 40.36 -42.92
C SER A 10 30.93 40.41 -41.41
N ASP A 11 31.12 41.58 -40.80
CA ASP A 11 31.19 41.74 -39.33
C ASP A 11 29.80 41.85 -38.68
N SER A 12 28.82 42.38 -39.41
CA SER A 12 27.45 42.52 -38.91
C SER A 12 26.67 41.21 -38.94
N LYS A 13 26.89 40.35 -39.94
CA LYS A 13 26.17 39.08 -40.08
C LYS A 13 26.49 38.10 -38.94
N SER A 14 27.73 38.08 -38.47
CA SER A 14 28.17 37.28 -37.33
C SER A 14 27.61 37.76 -35.99
N ASP A 15 27.38 39.07 -35.84
CA ASP A 15 26.86 39.66 -34.60
C ASP A 15 25.38 39.32 -34.40
N TRP A 16 24.57 39.39 -35.48
CA TRP A 16 23.16 38.97 -35.43
C TRP A 16 22.99 37.46 -35.18
N GLU A 17 23.87 36.64 -35.78
CA GLU A 17 23.87 35.18 -35.57
C GLU A 17 24.29 34.83 -34.13
N ALA A 18 25.18 35.62 -33.51
CA ALA A 18 25.55 35.47 -32.10
C ALA A 18 24.41 35.88 -31.15
N GLU A 19 23.73 36.99 -31.41
CA GLU A 19 22.56 37.43 -30.64
C GLU A 19 21.38 36.43 -30.73
N GLU A 20 21.16 35.84 -31.91
CA GLU A 20 20.12 34.81 -32.11
C GLU A 20 20.42 33.55 -31.30
N LEU A 21 21.69 33.11 -31.27
CA LEU A 21 22.14 31.99 -30.43
C LEU A 21 22.04 32.31 -28.93
N GLU A 22 22.30 33.55 -28.52
CA GLU A 22 22.12 33.98 -27.12
C GLU A 22 20.64 33.98 -26.71
N LEU A 23 19.73 34.42 -27.59
CA LEU A 23 18.29 34.37 -27.37
C LEU A 23 17.77 32.93 -27.27
N GLU A 24 18.24 32.03 -28.15
CA GLU A 24 17.90 30.59 -28.09
C GLU A 24 18.44 29.94 -26.80
N ALA A 25 19.67 30.28 -26.40
CA ALA A 25 20.27 29.79 -25.16
C ALA A 25 19.49 30.29 -23.93
N LEU A 26 19.05 31.56 -23.94
CA LEU A 26 18.20 32.14 -22.90
C LEU A 26 16.82 31.47 -22.86
N GLU A 27 16.19 31.22 -24.01
CA GLU A 27 14.92 30.51 -24.08
C GLU A 27 15.04 29.10 -23.51
N LEU A 28 16.11 28.38 -23.84
CA LEU A 28 16.41 27.05 -23.30
C LEU A 28 16.65 27.08 -21.79
N VAL A 29 17.42 28.04 -21.28
CA VAL A 29 17.68 28.20 -19.83
C VAL A 29 16.39 28.55 -19.10
N MET A 30 15.56 29.43 -19.66
CA MET A 30 14.28 29.82 -19.11
C MET A 30 13.27 28.66 -19.13
N THR A 31 13.22 27.85 -20.19
CA THR A 31 12.39 26.63 -20.23
C THR A 31 12.88 25.59 -19.24
N LEU A 32 14.19 25.35 -19.12
CA LEU A 32 14.76 24.44 -18.13
C LEU A 32 14.48 24.91 -16.70
N ARG A 33 14.62 26.21 -16.41
CA ARG A 33 14.22 26.80 -15.13
C ARG A 33 12.74 26.63 -14.89
N ARG A 34 11.89 26.85 -15.89
CA ARG A 34 10.44 26.72 -15.77
C ARG A 34 10.01 25.27 -15.56
N VAL A 35 10.61 24.30 -16.26
CA VAL A 35 10.37 22.87 -16.07
C VAL A 35 10.85 22.41 -14.69
N LYS A 36 12.06 22.79 -14.27
CA LYS A 36 12.55 22.49 -12.92
C LYS A 36 11.72 23.17 -11.84
N PHE A 37 11.28 24.40 -12.07
CA PHE A 37 10.39 25.15 -11.20
C PHE A 37 9.03 24.45 -11.09
N TYR A 38 8.43 23.97 -12.18
CA TYR A 38 7.17 23.21 -12.11
C TYR A 38 7.33 21.78 -11.54
N GLN A 39 8.53 21.18 -11.61
CA GLN A 39 8.84 19.93 -10.91
C GLN A 39 9.07 20.13 -9.40
N TYR A 40 9.43 21.35 -8.99
CA TYR A 40 9.81 21.70 -7.62
C TYR A 40 8.73 22.50 -6.85
N ILE A 41 7.93 23.30 -7.56
CA ILE A 41 6.78 24.00 -7.03
C ILE A 41 5.68 22.96 -6.81
N ASP A 42 5.55 22.66 -5.53
CA ASP A 42 4.38 22.12 -4.85
C ASP A 42 4.12 20.62 -4.94
N LYS A 43 5.10 19.84 -4.47
CA LYS A 43 4.73 18.71 -3.61
C LYS A 43 4.37 19.23 -2.22
N MET A 44 3.31 20.04 -2.12
CA MET A 44 2.72 20.35 -0.82
C MET A 44 2.26 19.01 -0.23
N PRO A 45 2.69 18.63 0.99
CA PRO A 45 2.24 17.40 1.58
C PRO A 45 0.72 17.47 1.74
N SER A 46 0.01 16.67 0.95
CA SER A 46 -1.46 16.56 1.03
C SER A 46 -1.93 16.07 2.40
N TYR A 47 -1.02 15.51 3.21
CA TYR A 47 -1.26 14.93 4.51
C TYR A 47 -0.37 15.63 5.53
N ILE A 48 -0.99 16.18 6.58
CA ILE A 48 -0.31 16.99 7.59
C ILE A 48 -0.14 16.14 8.85
N ASP A 49 1.09 16.05 9.36
CA ASP A 49 1.56 15.19 10.47
C ASP A 49 0.86 15.43 11.83
N ARG A 50 -0.05 16.39 11.93
CA ARG A 50 -0.71 16.79 13.19
C ARG A 50 -1.85 15.86 13.64
N LEU A 51 -2.38 15.03 12.74
CA LEU A 51 -3.47 14.08 13.04
C LEU A 51 -3.27 12.76 12.27
N THR A 52 -2.17 12.08 12.56
CA THR A 52 -1.75 10.90 11.80
C THR A 52 -2.67 9.70 12.06
N GLY A 53 -2.68 8.73 11.14
CA GLY A 53 -3.27 7.41 11.39
C GLY A 53 -2.78 6.79 12.71
N TYR A 54 -1.56 7.12 13.15
CA TYR A 54 -1.05 6.74 14.46
C TYR A 54 -1.89 7.29 15.63
N THR A 55 -2.26 8.57 15.67
CA THR A 55 -3.05 9.13 16.79
C THR A 55 -4.42 8.46 16.87
N PHE A 56 -5.07 8.25 15.72
CA PHE A 56 -6.33 7.51 15.65
C PHE A 56 -6.21 6.09 16.22
N VAL A 57 -5.14 5.37 15.88
CA VAL A 57 -4.86 4.03 16.40
C VAL A 57 -4.63 4.06 17.91
N GLN A 58 -3.87 5.03 18.42
CA GLN A 58 -3.65 5.17 19.87
C GLN A 58 -4.94 5.46 20.62
N GLU A 59 -5.82 6.31 20.10
CA GLU A 59 -7.12 6.58 20.72
C GLU A 59 -8.06 5.36 20.67
N LEU A 60 -7.91 4.49 19.67
CA LEU A 60 -8.71 3.27 19.56
C LEU A 60 -8.27 2.23 20.61
N ILE A 61 -6.96 2.09 20.82
CA ILE A 61 -6.37 1.14 21.77
C ILE A 61 -6.54 1.62 23.21
N ASN A 62 -6.23 2.90 23.47
CA ASN A 62 -6.19 3.46 24.83
C ASN A 62 -7.50 4.16 25.24
N GLY A 63 -8.49 4.22 24.34
CA GLY A 63 -9.79 4.82 24.59
C GLY A 63 -10.74 3.93 25.37
N HIS A 64 -12.04 4.21 25.26
CA HIS A 64 -13.07 3.41 25.92
C HIS A 64 -13.00 1.94 25.45
N PRO A 65 -13.11 0.94 26.35
CA PRO A 65 -12.94 -0.49 26.03
C PRO A 65 -13.77 -0.96 24.82
N ASP A 66 -15.02 -0.48 24.73
CA ASP A 66 -15.93 -0.88 23.66
C ASP A 66 -15.59 -0.27 22.28
N ARG A 67 -14.68 0.71 22.16
CA ARG A 67 -14.41 1.34 20.86
C ARG A 67 -13.85 0.34 19.86
N MET A 68 -12.90 -0.50 20.28
CA MET A 68 -12.31 -1.53 19.42
C MET A 68 -13.38 -2.53 18.97
N TYR A 69 -14.23 -2.97 19.91
CA TYR A 69 -15.31 -3.90 19.62
C TYR A 69 -16.36 -3.29 18.68
N ASN A 70 -16.74 -2.04 18.90
CA ASN A 70 -17.70 -1.34 18.05
C ASN A 70 -17.14 -1.10 16.64
N MET A 71 -15.84 -0.88 16.51
CA MET A 71 -15.17 -0.66 15.23
C MET A 71 -14.97 -1.98 14.45
N PHE A 72 -14.37 -2.99 15.09
CA PHE A 72 -13.85 -4.19 14.44
C PHE A 72 -14.40 -5.50 14.99
N ARG A 73 -15.44 -5.47 15.84
CA ARG A 73 -16.02 -6.67 16.51
C ARG A 73 -14.96 -7.52 17.21
N MET A 74 -13.92 -6.87 17.71
CA MET A 74 -12.76 -7.49 18.33
C MET A 74 -12.37 -6.68 19.56
N ASP A 75 -12.15 -7.34 20.69
CA ASP A 75 -11.67 -6.67 21.89
C ASP A 75 -10.21 -6.24 21.74
N THR A 76 -9.80 -5.16 22.40
CA THR A 76 -8.44 -4.63 22.33
C THR A 76 -7.34 -5.69 22.59
N PRO A 77 -7.45 -6.57 23.61
CA PRO A 77 -6.45 -7.61 23.82
C PRO A 77 -6.35 -8.61 22.67
N VAL A 78 -7.48 -8.98 22.07
CA VAL A 78 -7.52 -9.90 20.92
C VAL A 78 -6.88 -9.26 19.69
N PHE A 79 -7.16 -7.96 19.47
CA PHE A 79 -6.55 -7.18 18.41
C PHE A 79 -5.02 -7.06 18.56
N LEU A 80 -4.53 -6.78 19.77
CA LEU A 80 -3.09 -6.71 20.03
C LEU A 80 -2.41 -8.07 19.82
N ASN A 81 -3.06 -9.15 20.23
CA ASN A 81 -2.55 -10.50 19.98
C ASN A 81 -2.48 -10.81 18.47
N LEU A 82 -3.48 -10.40 17.68
CA LEU A 82 -3.43 -10.51 16.23
C LEU A 82 -2.23 -9.74 15.65
N CYS A 83 -2.02 -8.49 16.08
CA CYS A 83 -0.89 -7.68 15.64
C CYS A 83 0.45 -8.37 15.95
N GLN A 84 0.58 -8.94 17.15
CA GLN A 84 1.77 -9.67 17.56
C GLN A 84 2.03 -10.92 16.71
N ILE A 85 1.00 -11.71 16.40
CA ILE A 85 1.13 -12.90 15.53
C ILE A 85 1.58 -12.50 14.12
N ILE A 86 1.00 -11.42 13.57
CA ILE A 86 1.35 -10.92 12.25
C ILE A 86 2.79 -10.36 12.24
N GLU A 87 3.22 -9.68 13.31
CA GLU A 87 4.59 -9.18 13.44
C GLU A 87 5.61 -10.32 13.55
N GLN A 88 5.31 -11.32 14.37
CA GLN A 88 6.19 -12.48 14.60
C GLN A 88 6.33 -13.38 13.39
N SER A 89 5.30 -13.48 12.56
CA SER A 89 5.33 -14.28 11.33
C SER A 89 6.24 -13.68 10.24
N GLN A 90 6.87 -12.52 10.49
CA GLN A 90 7.74 -11.79 9.53
C GLN A 90 7.04 -11.46 8.20
N LEU A 91 5.70 -11.55 8.18
CA LEU A 91 4.87 -11.33 6.98
C LEU A 91 4.71 -9.84 6.69
N LEU A 92 4.94 -8.99 7.69
CA LEU A 92 5.01 -7.55 7.58
C LEU A 92 6.41 -7.07 7.96
N LYS A 93 7.00 -6.22 7.11
CA LYS A 93 8.14 -5.38 7.51
C LYS A 93 7.60 -4.01 7.89
N ASN A 94 8.02 -3.48 9.03
CA ASN A 94 7.75 -2.09 9.39
C ASN A 94 8.19 -1.18 8.23
N ASP A 95 7.27 -0.37 7.73
CA ASP A 95 7.61 0.73 6.83
C ASP A 95 8.15 1.88 7.69
N ARG A 96 9.07 2.69 7.17
CA ARG A 96 9.66 3.83 7.89
C ARG A 96 8.58 4.75 8.49
N TYR A 97 7.40 4.77 7.88
CA TYR A 97 6.34 5.70 8.21
C TYR A 97 5.09 5.05 8.82
N VAL A 98 4.88 3.73 8.71
CA VAL A 98 3.64 3.06 9.16
C VAL A 98 3.98 1.87 10.03
N THR A 99 3.46 1.87 11.26
CA THR A 99 3.64 0.76 12.21
C THR A 99 2.85 -0.48 11.80
N VAL A 100 3.27 -1.67 12.24
CA VAL A 100 2.48 -2.91 12.07
C VAL A 100 1.04 -2.72 12.55
N ILE A 101 0.85 -2.13 13.73
CA ILE A 101 -0.48 -1.90 14.32
C ILE A 101 -1.33 -1.02 13.40
N GLU A 102 -0.81 0.12 12.95
CA GLU A 102 -1.54 1.02 12.04
C GLU A 102 -1.87 0.32 10.71
N THR A 103 -0.93 -0.47 10.18
CA THR A 103 -1.12 -1.27 8.98
C THR A 103 -2.25 -2.29 9.13
N VAL A 104 -2.33 -3.00 10.27
CA VAL A 104 -3.43 -3.92 10.58
C VAL A 104 -4.75 -3.17 10.72
N VAL A 105 -4.78 -2.02 11.41
CA VAL A 105 -5.99 -1.18 11.54
C VAL A 105 -6.48 -0.70 10.17
N ILE A 106 -5.60 -0.25 9.28
CA ILE A 106 -5.96 0.14 7.90
C ILE A 106 -6.65 -1.02 7.17
N CYS A 107 -6.09 -2.22 7.26
CA CYS A 107 -6.65 -3.39 6.59
C CYS A 107 -8.03 -3.77 7.18
N LEU A 108 -8.15 -3.85 8.50
CA LEU A 108 -9.41 -4.16 9.16
C LEU A 108 -10.47 -3.10 8.88
N TYR A 109 -10.10 -1.82 8.83
CA TYR A 109 -11.02 -0.74 8.49
C TYR A 109 -11.60 -0.90 7.08
N ILE A 110 -10.78 -1.28 6.10
CA ILE A 110 -11.25 -1.60 4.74
C ILE A 110 -12.20 -2.80 4.77
N LEU A 111 -11.82 -3.89 5.43
CA LEU A 111 -12.57 -5.15 5.42
C LEU A 111 -13.91 -5.07 6.18
N PHE A 112 -13.92 -4.45 7.36
CA PHE A 112 -15.10 -4.41 8.23
C PHE A 112 -16.13 -3.39 7.80
N HIS A 113 -15.70 -2.28 7.20
CA HIS A 113 -16.60 -1.21 6.77
C HIS A 113 -16.84 -1.18 5.27
N GLY A 114 -16.18 -2.04 4.48
CA GLY A 114 -16.21 -1.95 3.02
C GLY A 114 -15.69 -0.60 2.52
N ALA A 115 -14.74 0.00 3.25
CA ALA A 115 -14.33 1.37 3.00
C ALA A 115 -13.54 1.49 1.69
N VAL A 116 -13.90 2.48 0.87
CA VAL A 116 -13.15 2.81 -0.35
C VAL A 116 -11.84 3.52 0.00
N MET A 117 -10.82 3.38 -0.86
CA MET A 117 -9.46 3.91 -0.61
C MET A 117 -9.43 5.42 -0.28
N ARG A 118 -10.36 6.22 -0.83
CA ARG A 118 -10.50 7.67 -0.58
C ARG A 118 -11.01 8.02 0.83
N ILE A 119 -11.67 7.08 1.52
CA ILE A 119 -12.09 7.32 2.91
C ILE A 119 -10.94 6.97 3.85
N VAL A 120 -10.13 6.00 3.45
CA VAL A 120 -9.01 5.47 4.24
C VAL A 120 -7.80 6.39 4.13
N ASP A 121 -7.47 6.88 2.93
CA ASP A 121 -6.37 7.83 2.75
C ASP A 121 -6.59 9.11 3.57
N GLU A 122 -7.81 9.62 3.62
CA GLU A 122 -8.21 10.78 4.41
C GLU A 122 -8.21 10.48 5.92
N ARG A 123 -8.75 9.33 6.34
CA ARG A 123 -8.78 8.96 7.76
C ARG A 123 -7.37 8.81 8.35
N PHE A 124 -6.50 8.08 7.66
CA PHE A 124 -5.16 7.76 8.15
C PHE A 124 -4.12 8.78 7.71
N GLN A 125 -4.51 9.75 6.88
CA GLN A 125 -3.61 10.77 6.32
C GLN A 125 -2.42 10.12 5.59
N ARG A 126 -2.70 9.09 4.78
CA ARG A 126 -1.72 8.31 4.02
C ARG A 126 -2.06 8.34 2.55
N SER A 127 -1.05 8.35 1.67
CA SER A 127 -1.31 8.22 0.23
C SER A 127 -2.05 6.93 -0.10
N LYS A 128 -2.88 6.95 -1.13
CA LYS A 128 -3.60 5.76 -1.63
C LYS A 128 -2.66 4.60 -1.94
N ASP A 129 -1.46 4.89 -2.47
CA ASP A 129 -0.41 3.89 -2.71
C ASP A 129 0.03 3.22 -1.40
N THR A 130 0.25 4.01 -0.36
CA THR A 130 0.59 3.49 0.98
C THR A 130 -0.55 2.64 1.53
N VAL A 131 -1.79 3.14 1.52
CA VAL A 131 -2.96 2.38 1.97
C VAL A 131 -3.09 1.05 1.24
N TYR A 132 -2.95 1.06 -0.10
CA TYR A 132 -3.06 -0.15 -0.91
C TYR A 132 -1.94 -1.14 -0.66
N ARG A 133 -0.69 -0.67 -0.49
CA ARG A 133 0.45 -1.51 -0.11
C ARG A 133 0.20 -2.18 1.24
N GLN A 134 -0.18 -1.40 2.26
CA GLN A 134 -0.44 -1.93 3.60
C GLN A 134 -1.60 -2.93 3.60
N PHE A 135 -2.69 -2.62 2.92
CA PHE A 135 -3.82 -3.54 2.75
C PHE A 135 -3.38 -4.89 2.16
N LYS A 136 -2.62 -4.86 1.06
CA LYS A 136 -2.12 -6.09 0.42
C LYS A 136 -1.19 -6.89 1.32
N CYS A 137 -0.28 -6.23 2.02
CA CYS A 137 0.67 -6.88 2.91
C CYS A 137 -0.06 -7.62 4.05
N VAL A 138 -1.02 -6.95 4.71
CA VAL A 138 -1.80 -7.59 5.79
C VAL A 138 -2.68 -8.70 5.25
N LEU A 139 -3.36 -8.49 4.11
CA LEU A 139 -4.23 -9.51 3.53
C LEU A 139 -3.44 -10.78 3.20
N LYS A 140 -2.24 -10.63 2.63
CA LYS A 140 -1.34 -11.77 2.40
C LYS A 140 -0.98 -12.47 3.71
N GLY A 141 -0.61 -11.71 4.74
CA GLY A 141 -0.30 -12.26 6.06
C GLY A 141 -1.47 -13.03 6.68
N LEU A 142 -2.69 -12.48 6.60
CA LEU A 142 -3.91 -13.13 7.06
C LEU A 142 -4.22 -14.41 6.25
N CYS A 143 -4.02 -14.40 4.93
CA CYS A 143 -4.21 -15.59 4.10
C CYS A 143 -3.21 -16.71 4.44
N GLU A 144 -1.97 -16.38 4.80
CA GLU A 144 -0.95 -17.34 5.22
C GLU A 144 -1.19 -17.85 6.64
N LEU A 145 -1.77 -17.02 7.51
CA LEU A 145 -2.14 -17.37 8.88
C LEU A 145 -3.44 -18.19 8.96
N ALA A 146 -4.37 -17.99 8.01
CA ALA A 146 -5.69 -18.61 8.01
C ALA A 146 -5.64 -20.14 8.14
N PRO A 147 -4.75 -20.90 7.49
CA PRO A 147 -4.63 -22.34 7.73
C PRO A 147 -4.27 -22.71 9.18
N HIS A 148 -3.39 -21.95 9.82
CA HIS A 148 -2.97 -22.23 11.19
C HIS A 148 -4.04 -21.88 12.22
N ILE A 149 -4.87 -20.87 11.97
CA ILE A 149 -5.91 -20.47 12.91
C ILE A 149 -7.23 -21.20 12.63
N ILE A 150 -7.67 -21.22 11.37
CA ILE A 150 -8.99 -21.72 10.97
C ILE A 150 -8.93 -23.23 10.72
N LEU A 151 -7.89 -23.72 10.02
CA LEU A 151 -7.81 -25.13 9.62
C LEU A 151 -7.20 -26.03 10.71
N GLU A 152 -6.28 -25.56 11.56
CA GLU A 152 -5.81 -26.39 12.68
C GLU A 152 -6.90 -26.65 13.72
N GLN A 153 -7.83 -25.71 13.95
CA GLN A 153 -9.05 -25.96 14.73
C GLN A 153 -9.97 -27.00 14.10
N THR A 154 -9.85 -27.23 12.78
CA THR A 154 -10.58 -28.30 12.06
C THR A 154 -9.75 -29.56 11.81
N ARG A 155 -8.45 -29.57 12.14
CA ARG A 155 -7.57 -30.74 12.07
C ARG A 155 -7.85 -31.64 13.27
N GLY A 156 -8.98 -32.33 13.18
CA GLY A 156 -9.41 -33.28 14.19
C GLY A 156 -10.91 -33.52 14.10
N GLN A 157 -11.37 -34.13 13.01
CA GLN A 157 -12.48 -35.10 12.99
C GLN A 157 -13.77 -34.79 13.76
N GLN A 158 -14.11 -33.53 14.08
CA GLN A 158 -15.41 -33.25 14.67
C GLN A 158 -16.42 -33.15 13.53
N PRO A 159 -17.38 -34.08 13.42
CA PRO A 159 -18.46 -33.93 12.46
C PRO A 159 -19.21 -32.63 12.77
N PRO A 160 -19.85 -31.99 11.76
CA PRO A 160 -20.62 -30.78 12.00
C PRO A 160 -21.58 -30.98 13.19
N PRO A 161 -21.73 -30.00 14.10
CA PRO A 161 -22.71 -30.05 15.17
C PRO A 161 -24.10 -30.45 14.64
N GLN A 162 -24.88 -31.20 15.43
CA GLN A 162 -26.17 -31.74 14.99
C GLN A 162 -27.11 -30.62 14.48
N GLU A 163 -27.06 -29.46 15.12
CA GLU A 163 -27.82 -28.26 14.79
C GLU A 163 -27.56 -27.71 13.38
N ILE A 164 -26.40 -28.04 12.79
CA ILE A 164 -26.02 -27.68 11.42
C ILE A 164 -26.36 -28.81 10.44
N LYS A 165 -26.18 -30.07 10.85
CA LYS A 165 -26.56 -31.25 10.04
C LYS A 165 -28.05 -31.26 9.70
N ASP A 166 -28.87 -30.86 10.66
CA ASP A 166 -30.32 -30.86 10.52
C ASP A 166 -30.85 -29.68 9.69
N LYS A 167 -29.96 -28.76 9.26
CA LYS A 167 -30.33 -27.59 8.46
C LYS A 167 -29.85 -27.74 7.02
N PRO A 168 -30.74 -28.06 6.06
CA PRO A 168 -30.39 -28.25 4.64
C PRO A 168 -29.70 -27.05 3.99
N LYS A 169 -29.99 -25.83 4.49
CA LYS A 169 -29.38 -24.59 4.00
C LYS A 169 -27.90 -24.48 4.36
N PHE A 170 -27.50 -24.99 5.54
CA PHE A 170 -26.14 -24.79 6.07
C PHE A 170 -25.27 -26.02 5.86
N TYR A 171 -25.82 -27.22 5.95
CA TYR A 171 -25.10 -28.48 5.80
C TYR A 171 -24.19 -28.59 4.56
N PRO A 172 -24.57 -28.10 3.35
CA PRO A 172 -23.72 -28.18 2.16
C PRO A 172 -22.33 -27.54 2.32
N TYR A 173 -22.23 -26.44 3.07
CA TYR A 173 -20.97 -25.72 3.30
C TYR A 173 -19.99 -26.50 4.19
N PHE A 174 -20.48 -27.46 4.98
CA PHE A 174 -19.66 -28.22 5.92
C PHE A 174 -19.39 -29.66 5.45
N LYS A 175 -19.97 -30.08 4.33
CA LYS A 175 -19.83 -31.44 3.77
C LYS A 175 -18.48 -31.67 3.08
N GLU A 176 -17.87 -30.62 2.50
CA GLU A 176 -16.67 -30.74 1.65
C GLU A 176 -15.33 -30.52 2.37
N HIS A 177 -15.35 -30.04 3.61
CA HIS A 177 -14.12 -29.79 4.39
C HIS A 177 -13.37 -31.07 4.81
N THR A 178 -13.99 -32.25 4.63
CA THR A 178 -13.33 -33.54 4.78
C THR A 178 -12.52 -33.98 3.56
N PHE A 179 -12.71 -33.37 2.37
CA PHE A 179 -12.11 -33.83 1.10
C PHE A 179 -10.97 -32.97 0.55
N LEU A 180 -10.77 -31.74 1.04
CA LEU A 180 -9.72 -30.83 0.50
C LEU A 180 -8.28 -31.17 0.95
N HIS A 181 -8.09 -32.20 1.76
CA HIS A 181 -6.77 -32.61 2.28
C HIS A 181 -5.97 -33.56 1.36
N GLY A 182 -6.42 -33.81 0.12
CA GLY A 182 -5.72 -34.73 -0.80
C GLY A 182 -4.75 -34.10 -1.80
N HIS A 183 -4.84 -32.80 -2.12
CA HIS A 183 -4.25 -32.32 -3.39
C HIS A 183 -3.58 -30.95 -3.42
N ARG A 184 -3.21 -30.34 -2.29
CA ARG A 184 -2.59 -29.00 -2.39
C ARG A 184 -1.52 -28.63 -1.38
N HIS A 185 -0.55 -29.51 -1.13
CA HIS A 185 0.85 -29.17 -0.82
C HIS A 185 1.68 -30.40 -1.20
N ILE A 186 2.30 -30.46 -2.39
CA ILE A 186 3.79 -30.54 -2.51
C ILE A 186 4.29 -30.04 -3.90
N ASN A 187 3.43 -29.81 -4.90
CA ASN A 187 3.89 -29.55 -6.29
C ASN A 187 4.18 -28.09 -6.67
N LYS A 188 4.33 -27.16 -5.71
CA LYS A 188 4.69 -25.76 -6.04
C LYS A 188 6.06 -25.30 -5.56
N ILE A 189 6.80 -26.13 -4.81
CA ILE A 189 8.20 -25.84 -4.44
C ILE A 189 9.20 -26.63 -5.32
N HIS A 190 8.74 -27.65 -6.05
CA HIS A 190 9.61 -28.39 -6.98
C HIS A 190 9.66 -27.85 -8.42
N ILE A 191 8.75 -26.94 -8.80
CA ILE A 191 8.65 -26.46 -10.21
C ILE A 191 9.43 -25.15 -10.45
N GLU A 192 9.88 -24.43 -9.42
CA GLU A 192 10.71 -23.23 -9.59
C GLU A 192 12.23 -23.48 -9.48
N ILE A 193 12.68 -24.68 -9.08
CA ILE A 193 14.11 -25.03 -9.02
C ILE A 193 14.63 -25.63 -10.35
N GLU A 194 13.76 -26.16 -11.22
CA GLU A 194 14.17 -26.70 -12.53
C GLU A 194 14.11 -25.70 -13.69
N LYS A 195 13.70 -24.44 -13.45
CA LYS A 195 13.69 -23.39 -14.49
C LYS A 195 14.87 -22.40 -14.41
N SER A 196 15.89 -22.72 -13.61
CA SER A 196 17.16 -21.97 -13.57
C SER A 196 18.38 -22.90 -13.65
N LYS A 197 18.38 -23.78 -14.66
CA LYS A 197 19.58 -24.39 -15.23
C LYS A 197 19.51 -24.29 -16.75
#